data_AF-A0AAD3R9A0-F1
#
_entry.id   AF-A0AAD3R9A0-F1
#
_cell.length_a   1.000
_cell.length_b   1.000
_cell.length_c   1.000
_cell.angle_alpha   90.00
_cell.angle_beta   90.00
_cell.angle_gamma   90.00
#
_symmetry.space_group_name_H-M   'P 1'
#
loop_
_entity.id
_entity.type
_entity.pdbx_description
1 polymer ?
#
loop_
_entity_poly.entity_id
_entity_poly.type
_entity_poly.pdbx_seq_one_letter_code
_entity_poly.pdbx_strand_id
1 'polypeptide(L)' 'MLQVERAGVCELAVGGVFYMVGVVFFKSDGLVPFAHAIWHLFVAAGAGVHYYAIWRYLYLPAPLLQTAR' A
#
# COMPACT_ATOMS: atom_id res chain seq x y z
N MET A 1 25.30 -11.27 -10.87
CA MET A 1 24.03 -10.55 -11.12
C MET A 1 23.18 -10.72 -9.89
N LEU A 2 23.18 -9.73 -8.99
CA LEU A 2 22.39 -9.79 -7.75
C LEU A 2 20.91 -9.90 -8.14
N GLN A 3 20.24 -10.96 -7.71
CA GLN A 3 18.79 -11.05 -7.79
C GLN A 3 18.27 -9.89 -6.92
N VAL A 4 17.75 -8.84 -7.56
CA VAL A 4 17.00 -7.82 -6.82
C VAL A 4 15.79 -8.54 -6.26
N GLU A 5 15.81 -8.80 -4.96
CA GLU A 5 14.64 -9.22 -4.19
C GLU A 5 13.56 -8.15 -4.41
N ARG A 6 12.65 -8.40 -5.35
CA ARG A 6 11.47 -7.55 -5.60
C ARG A 6 10.39 -7.71 -4.52
N ALA A 7 10.76 -8.36 -3.42
CA ALA A 7 9.95 -8.55 -2.24
C ALA A 7 9.57 -7.17 -1.68
N GLY A 8 8.28 -6.84 -1.64
CA GLY A 8 7.77 -5.52 -1.24
C GLY A 8 7.47 -4.56 -2.38
N VAL A 9 8.07 -4.73 -3.57
CA VAL A 9 7.79 -3.84 -4.72
C VAL A 9 6.35 -4.02 -5.22
N CYS A 10 5.82 -5.24 -5.16
CA CYS A 10 4.44 -5.53 -5.53
C CYS A 10 3.46 -4.82 -4.58
N GLU A 11 3.71 -4.91 -3.27
CA GLU A 11 2.91 -4.26 -2.24
C GLU A 11 2.96 -2.74 -2.37
N LEU A 12 4.13 -2.17 -2.67
CA LEU A 12 4.26 -0.75 -2.98
C LEU A 12 3.49 -0.37 -4.27
N ALA A 13 3.54 -1.18 -5.32
CA ALA A 13 2.76 -0.91 -6.53
C ALA A 13 1.25 -0.93 -6.24
N VAL A 14 0.77 -1.90 -5.46
CA VAL A 14 -0.63 -1.99 -5.04
C VAL A 14 -1.05 -0.78 -4.21
N GLY A 15 -0.25 -0.35 -3.23
CA GLY A 15 -0.50 0.88 -2.48
C GLY A 15 -0.56 2.13 -3.38
N GLY A 16 0.31 2.18 -4.41
CA GLY A 16 0.28 3.21 -5.43
C GLY A 16 -1.01 3.24 -6.24
N VAL A 17 -1.58 2.08 -6.59
CA VAL A 17 -2.88 1.98 -7.26
C VAL A 17 -4.00 2.56 -6.37
N PHE A 18 -3.99 2.27 -5.06
CA PHE A 18 -4.96 2.87 -4.13
C PHE A 18 -4.90 4.41 -4.13
N TYR A 19 -3.69 4.99 -4.16
CA TYR A 19 -3.55 6.43 -4.28
C TYR A 19 -4.07 6.98 -5.60
N MET A 20 -3.74 6.33 -6.72
CA MET A 20 -4.21 6.75 -8.06
C MET A 20 -5.74 6.71 -8.16
N VAL A 21 -6.38 5.67 -7.63
CA VAL A 21 -7.84 5.57 -7.57
C VAL A 21 -8.42 6.64 -6.64
N GLY A 22 -7.78 6.89 -5.49
CA GLY A 22 -8.18 7.95 -4.57
C GLY A 22 -8.22 9.33 -5.22
N VAL A 23 -7.26 9.66 -6.10
CA VAL A 23 -7.23 10.95 -6.83
C VAL A 23 -8.50 11.18 -7.66
N VAL A 24 -9.12 10.12 -8.21
CA VAL A 24 -10.39 10.24 -8.95
C VAL A 24 -11.51 10.73 -8.03
N PHE A 25 -11.60 10.18 -6.82
CA PHE A 25 -12.59 10.61 -5.81
C PHE A 25 -12.28 11.98 -5.24
N PHE A 26 -11.00 12.31 -5.04
CA PHE A 26 -10.57 13.66 -4.65
C PHE A 26 -11.01 14.71 -5.67
N LYS A 27 -10.84 14.42 -6.96
CA LYS A 27 -11.25 15.35 -8.03
C LYS A 27 -12.78 15.41 -8.20
N SER A 28 -13.48 14.39 -7.74
CA SER A 28 -14.95 14.34 -7.73
C SER A 28 -15.55 14.99 -6.47
N ASP A 29 -14.72 15.61 -5.63
CA ASP A 29 -15.18 16.35 -4.45
C ASP A 29 -16.09 17.52 -4.85
N GLY A 30 -17.25 17.59 -4.21
CA GLY A 30 -18.34 18.51 -4.59
C GLY A 30 -19.27 18.02 -5.72
N LEU A 31 -18.93 16.94 -6.44
CA LEU A 31 -19.82 16.32 -7.44
C LEU A 31 -20.55 15.10 -6.87
N VAL A 32 -19.85 14.27 -6.10
CA VAL A 32 -20.41 13.07 -5.47
C VAL A 32 -20.51 13.31 -3.95
N PRO A 33 -21.67 13.04 -3.32
CA PRO A 33 -21.80 13.18 -1.87
C PRO A 33 -20.79 12.27 -1.16
N PHE A 34 -20.09 12.80 -0.16
CA PHE A 34 -19.05 12.11 0.61
C PHE A 34 -17.78 11.71 -0.16
N ALA A 35 -17.56 12.22 -1.38
CA ALA A 35 -16.35 11.92 -2.16
C ALA A 35 -15.04 12.15 -1.39
N HIS A 36 -14.96 13.23 -0.60
CA HIS A 36 -13.81 13.52 0.25
C HIS A 36 -13.55 12.44 1.31
N ALA A 37 -14.60 11.92 1.95
CA ALA A 37 -14.46 10.85 2.94
C ALA A 37 -14.02 9.55 2.28
N ILE A 38 -14.56 9.24 1.11
CA ILE A 38 -14.16 8.07 0.31
C ILE A 38 -12.69 8.21 -0.11
N TRP A 39 -12.25 9.39 -0.54
CA TRP A 39 -10.84 9.66 -0.84
C TRP A 39 -9.92 9.35 0.36
N HIS A 40 -10.28 9.78 1.57
CA HIS A 40 -9.50 9.44 2.77
C HIS A 40 -9.40 7.93 3.01
N LEU A 41 -10.44 7.15 2.72
CA LEU A 41 -10.36 5.68 2.84
C LEU A 41 -9.34 5.08 1.88
N PHE A 42 -9.27 5.58 0.63
CA PHE A 42 -8.27 5.13 -0.34
C PHE A 42 -6.85 5.52 0.09
N VAL A 43 -6.66 6.74 0.59
CA VAL A 43 -5.38 7.22 1.11
C VAL A 43 -4.92 6.39 2.32
N ALA A 44 -5.83 6.10 3.26
CA ALA A 44 -5.55 5.29 4.43
C ALA A 44 -5.21 3.84 4.06
N ALA A 45 -5.94 3.25 3.10
CA ALA A 45 -5.64 1.92 2.59
C ALA A 45 -4.27 1.86 1.89
N GLY A 46 -3.95 2.82 1.02
CA GLY A 46 -2.64 2.93 0.37
C GLY A 46 -1.49 3.06 1.36
N ALA A 47 -1.65 3.93 2.37
CA ALA A 47 -0.67 4.09 3.44
C ALA A 47 -0.51 2.81 4.27
N GLY A 48 -1.61 2.13 4.58
CA GLY A 48 -1.60 0.85 5.30
C GLY A 48 -0.87 -0.25 4.53
N VAL A 49 -1.06 -0.35 3.21
CA VAL A 49 -0.36 -1.33 2.36
C VAL A 49 1.13 -1.01 2.28
N HIS A 50 1.52 0.27 2.17
CA HIS A 50 2.93 0.66 2.23
C HIS A 50 3.56 0.35 3.58
N TYR A 51 2.87 0.65 4.68
CA TYR A 51 3.33 0.30 6.01
C TYR A 51 3.48 -1.22 6.17
N TYR A 52 2.54 -2.01 5.66
CA TYR A 52 2.62 -3.47 5.65
C TYR A 52 3.85 -3.97 4.89
N ALA A 53 4.16 -3.38 3.73
CA ALA A 53 5.37 -3.71 2.98
C ALA A 53 6.64 -3.45 3.81
N ILE A 54 6.73 -2.29 4.46
CA ILE A 54 7.86 -1.96 5.34
C ILE A 54 7.93 -2.95 6.52
N TRP A 55 6.81 -3.20 7.19
CA TRP A 55 6.76 -4.12 8.31
C TRP A 55 7.22 -5.54 7.92
N ARG A 56 6.74 -6.06 6.79
CA ARG A 56 7.04 -7.42 6.34
C ARG A 56 8.45 -7.58 5.75
N TYR A 57 8.92 -6.60 4.99
CA TYR A 57 10.17 -6.74 4.21
C TYR A 57 11.35 -6.00 4.82
N LEU A 58 11.12 -5.02 5.69
CA LEU A 58 12.17 -4.28 6.39
C LEU A 58 12.28 -4.65 7.87
N TYR A 59 11.15 -4.74 8.60
CA TYR A 59 11.18 -4.93 10.05
C TYR A 59 11.06 -6.37 10.52
N LEU A 60 10.39 -7.25 9.79
CA LEU A 60 10.26 -8.66 10.16
C LEU A 60 11.58 -9.39 9.86
N PRO A 61 12.35 -9.81 10.88
CA PRO A 61 13.64 -10.44 10.64
C PRO A 61 13.42 -11.82 10.03
N ALA A 62 14.09 -12.09 8.90
CA ALA A 62 14.07 -13.35 8.16
C ALA A 62 14.23 -14.67 8.99
N PRO A 63 14.91 -14.73 10.16
CA PRO A 63 15.11 -15.99 10.87
C PRO A 63 13.83 -16.66 11.37
N LEU A 64 12.73 -15.92 11.61
CA LEU A 64 11.51 -16.51 12.21
C LEU A 64 10.63 -17.27 11.20
N LEU A 65 10.77 -17.01 9.90
CA LEU A 65 10.00 -17.70 8.85
C LEU A 65 10.65 -19.02 8.40
N GLN A 66 11.94 -19.22 8.70
CA GLN A 66 12.66 -20.45 8.34
C GLN A 66 12.49 -21.57 9.37
N THR A 67 12.20 -21.24 10.63
CA THR A 67 11.99 -22.21 11.72
C THR A 67 10.56 -22.75 11.80
N ALA A 68 9.63 -22.16 11.04
CA ALA A 68 8.20 -22.52 11.04
C ALA A 68 7.77 -23.36 9.82
N ARG A 69 8.72 -23.82 8.99
CA ARG A 69 8.50 -24.76 7.89
C ARG A 69 9.26 -26.06 8.14
#